data_AF-A0A2T5GQX0-F1
#
_entry.id   AF-A0A2T5GQX0-F1
#
_cell.length_a   1.000
_cell.length_b   1.000
_cell.length_c   1.000
_cell.angle_alpha   90.00
_cell.angle_beta   90.00
_cell.angle_gamma   90.00
#
_symmetry.space_group_name_H-M   'P 1'
#
loop_
_entity.id
_entity.type
_entity.pdbx_description
1 polymer ?
#
loop_
_entity_poly.entity_id
_entity_poly.type
_entity_poly.pdbx_seq_one_letter_code
_entity_poly.pdbx_strand_id
1 'polypeptide(L)'
;MSFARNDRKVRVDSGREFPIDPGADTEAAFAAVIADALRRDFGDAPTHVKHIARLTGVNGRTVQNWLQARNGPSGSGLVVLMRHSDEVTAAVLTLADRLDLRDRAAASIRLSDLRKAILAVLPHLPDA
;
A
#
# COMPACT_ATOMS: atom_id res chain seq x y z
N MET A 1 11.26 -16.41 -60.88
CA MET A 1 11.00 -17.25 -59.70
C MET A 1 10.52 -16.33 -58.58
N SER A 2 9.23 -16.36 -58.23
CA SER A 2 8.62 -15.45 -57.24
C SER A 2 8.65 -16.09 -55.86
N PHE A 3 9.15 -15.38 -54.85
CA PHE A 3 9.11 -15.83 -53.46
C PHE A 3 7.66 -15.85 -52.94
N ALA A 4 7.34 -16.88 -52.16
CA ALA A 4 6.00 -17.16 -51.64
C ALA A 4 5.54 -16.04 -50.69
N ARG A 5 4.31 -15.55 -50.92
CA ARG A 5 3.63 -14.58 -50.05
C ARG A 5 3.01 -15.30 -48.85
N ASN A 6 3.79 -15.85 -47.91
CA ASN A 6 3.17 -16.31 -46.65
C ASN A 6 4.05 -16.28 -45.39
N ASP A 7 5.14 -15.51 -45.38
CA ASP A 7 6.17 -15.78 -44.37
C ASP A 7 6.10 -14.88 -43.12
N ARG A 8 5.15 -13.94 -43.02
CA ARG A 8 5.03 -13.08 -41.82
C ARG A 8 3.58 -12.75 -41.46
N LYS A 9 2.93 -13.68 -40.76
CA LYS A 9 1.79 -13.37 -39.87
C LYS A 9 2.06 -13.75 -38.41
N VAL A 10 3.29 -13.60 -37.95
CA VAL A 10 3.54 -13.46 -36.50
C VAL A 10 3.26 -12.00 -36.17
N ARG A 11 2.01 -11.70 -35.83
CA ARG A 11 1.68 -10.48 -35.12
C ARG A 11 1.83 -10.79 -33.63
N VAL A 12 2.73 -10.08 -32.97
CA VAL A 12 2.80 -10.07 -31.50
C VAL A 12 1.49 -9.42 -31.03
N ASP A 13 0.61 -10.20 -30.41
CA ASP A 13 -0.77 -9.76 -30.11
C ASP A 13 -0.83 -8.65 -29.05
N SER A 14 0.28 -8.43 -28.33
CA SER A 14 0.43 -7.30 -27.40
C SER A 14 1.91 -7.00 -27.15
N GLY A 15 2.51 -6.16 -27.99
CA GLY A 15 3.89 -5.67 -27.82
C GLY A 15 4.07 -4.64 -26.71
N ARG A 16 3.44 -4.83 -25.53
CA ARG A 16 3.58 -3.91 -24.38
C ARG A 16 4.44 -4.44 -23.25
N GLU A 17 4.78 -5.72 -23.24
CA GLU A 17 5.45 -6.34 -22.11
C GLU A 17 6.72 -7.04 -22.55
N PHE A 18 7.83 -6.70 -21.89
CA PHE A 18 9.08 -7.41 -22.04
C PHE A 18 8.95 -8.79 -21.35
N PRO A 19 9.56 -9.86 -21.89
CA PRO A 19 9.45 -11.20 -21.33
C PRO A 19 9.94 -11.33 -19.87
N ILE A 20 10.74 -10.37 -19.41
CA ILE A 20 11.21 -10.22 -18.04
C ILE A 20 11.21 -8.72 -17.75
N ASP A 21 10.29 -8.26 -16.92
CA ASP A 21 10.26 -6.90 -16.41
C ASP A 21 10.31 -6.93 -14.87
N PRO A 22 11.51 -6.86 -14.28
CA PRO A 22 11.67 -6.82 -12.82
C PRO A 22 10.92 -5.65 -12.19
N GLY A 23 10.68 -4.57 -12.95
CA GLY A 23 9.86 -3.43 -12.53
C GLY A 23 8.38 -3.78 -12.40
N ALA A 24 7.84 -4.58 -13.33
CA ALA A 24 6.46 -5.04 -13.29
C ALA A 24 6.21 -5.98 -12.10
N ASP A 25 7.15 -6.90 -11.82
CA ASP A 25 7.08 -7.77 -10.65
C ASP A 25 7.13 -6.96 -9.34
N THR A 26 7.98 -5.93 -9.30
CA THR A 26 8.08 -5.01 -8.16
C THR A 26 6.79 -4.18 -8.00
N GLU A 27 6.18 -3.73 -9.10
CA GLU A 27 4.92 -2.97 -9.08
C GLU A 27 3.74 -3.83 -8.63
N ALA A 28 3.66 -5.09 -9.08
CA ALA A 28 2.64 -6.03 -8.65
C ALA A 28 2.78 -6.36 -7.15
N ALA A 29 4.00 -6.60 -6.66
CA ALA A 29 4.29 -6.80 -5.25
C ALA A 29 3.91 -5.56 -4.42
N PHE A 30 4.26 -4.37 -4.89
CA PHE A 30 3.88 -3.11 -4.27
C PHE A 30 2.36 -2.96 -4.18
N ALA A 31 1.64 -3.16 -5.29
CA ALA A 31 0.19 -3.04 -5.32
C ALA A 31 -0.47 -4.02 -4.34
N ALA A 32 0.00 -5.27 -4.29
CA ALA A 32 -0.54 -6.29 -3.39
C ALA A 32 -0.34 -5.93 -1.91
N VAL A 33 0.87 -5.53 -1.53
CA VAL A 33 1.21 -5.20 -0.13
C VAL A 33 0.48 -3.93 0.33
N ILE A 34 0.38 -2.91 -0.51
CA ILE A 34 -0.37 -1.70 -0.17
C ILE A 34 -1.88 -1.97 -0.11
N ALA A 35 -2.43 -2.80 -1.00
CA ALA A 35 -3.84 -3.19 -0.93
C ALA A 35 -4.17 -3.87 0.40
N ASP A 36 -3.28 -4.76 0.87
CA ASP A 36 -3.45 -5.42 2.15
C ASP A 36 -3.40 -4.44 3.33
N ALA A 37 -2.40 -3.55 3.36
CA ALA A 37 -2.30 -2.51 4.37
C ALA A 37 -3.54 -1.60 4.44
N LEU A 38 -4.07 -1.19 3.28
CA LEU A 38 -5.30 -0.40 3.21
C LEU A 38 -6.51 -1.17 3.76
N ARG A 39 -6.63 -2.47 3.48
CA ARG A 39 -7.72 -3.29 4.02
C ARG A 39 -7.59 -3.50 5.52
N ARG A 40 -6.37 -3.64 6.06
CA ARG A 40 -6.14 -3.78 7.51
C ARG A 40 -6.49 -2.52 8.29
N ASP A 41 -6.17 -1.35 7.74
CA ASP A 41 -6.36 -0.08 8.43
C ASP A 41 -7.75 0.52 8.23
N PHE A 42 -8.21 0.55 6.97
CA PHE A 42 -9.49 1.16 6.63
C PHE A 42 -10.61 0.14 6.55
N GLY A 43 -10.36 -1.13 6.19
CA GLY A 43 -11.40 -2.11 5.88
C GLY A 43 -11.87 -2.06 4.42
N ASP A 44 -12.90 -2.83 4.08
CA ASP A 44 -13.39 -3.06 2.72
C ASP A 44 -14.77 -2.43 2.39
N ALA A 45 -15.40 -1.81 3.38
CA ALA A 45 -16.72 -1.20 3.20
C ALA A 45 -16.71 -0.05 2.18
N PRO A 46 -17.80 0.17 1.42
CA PRO A 46 -17.91 1.28 0.45
C PRO A 46 -17.70 2.68 1.06
N THR A 47 -17.98 2.85 2.35
CA THR A 47 -17.72 4.08 3.11
C THR A 47 -16.23 4.41 3.18
N HIS A 48 -15.37 3.39 3.29
CA HIS A 48 -13.93 3.54 3.37
C HIS A 48 -13.33 3.94 2.02
N VAL A 49 -13.85 3.39 0.92
CA VAL A 49 -13.47 3.82 -0.44
C VAL A 49 -13.71 5.33 -0.61
N LYS A 50 -14.87 5.82 -0.18
CA LYS A 50 -15.20 7.26 -0.23
C LYS A 50 -14.29 8.08 0.68
N HIS A 51 -13.95 7.55 1.86
CA HIS A 51 -13.05 8.22 2.79
C HIS A 51 -11.65 8.37 2.20
N ILE A 52 -11.04 7.29 1.72
CA ILE A 52 -9.71 7.30 1.09
C ILE A 52 -9.71 8.20 -0.14
N ALA A 53 -10.76 8.16 -0.97
CA ALA A 53 -10.91 9.04 -2.13
C ALA A 53 -10.89 10.52 -1.73
N ARG A 54 -11.60 10.88 -0.65
CA ARG A 54 -11.60 12.24 -0.11
C ARG A 54 -10.23 12.64 0.46
N LEU A 55 -9.55 11.74 1.17
CA LEU A 55 -8.22 12.00 1.73
C LEU A 55 -7.19 12.28 0.63
N THR A 56 -7.17 11.42 -0.38
CA THR A 56 -6.14 11.42 -1.44
C THR A 56 -6.49 12.31 -2.63
N GLY A 57 -7.73 12.80 -2.72
CA GLY A 57 -8.22 13.60 -3.84
C GLY A 57 -8.46 12.82 -5.13
N VAL A 58 -8.32 11.49 -5.12
CA VAL A 58 -8.59 10.64 -6.28
C VAL A 58 -10.05 10.19 -6.31
N ASN A 59 -10.51 9.71 -7.47
CA ASN A 59 -11.86 9.16 -7.56
C ASN A 59 -11.96 7.76 -6.92
N GLY A 60 -13.18 7.35 -6.56
CA GLY A 60 -13.42 6.06 -5.91
C GLY A 60 -13.03 4.84 -6.75
N ARG A 61 -13.08 4.94 -8.09
CA ARG A 61 -12.64 3.85 -8.98
C ARG A 61 -11.14 3.61 -8.87
N THR A 62 -10.35 4.66 -8.75
CA THR A 62 -8.90 4.58 -8.52
C THR A 62 -8.60 3.91 -7.19
N VAL A 63 -9.26 4.35 -6.11
CA VAL A 63 -9.12 3.72 -4.79
C VAL A 63 -9.50 2.24 -4.82
N GLN A 64 -10.58 1.89 -5.53
CA GLN A 64 -11.00 0.50 -5.63
C GLN A 64 -10.01 -0.35 -6.43
N ASN A 65 -9.34 0.21 -7.45
CA ASN A 65 -8.25 -0.48 -8.12
C ASN A 65 -7.07 -0.73 -7.16
N TRP A 66 -6.74 0.22 -6.27
CA TRP A 66 -5.72 0.02 -5.24
C TRP A 66 -6.10 -1.09 -4.27
N LEU A 67 -7.32 -1.08 -3.74
CA LEU A 67 -7.82 -2.12 -2.82
C LEU A 67 -7.90 -3.51 -3.47
N GLN A 68 -8.03 -3.58 -4.80
CA GLN A 68 -8.02 -4.82 -5.58
C GLN A 68 -6.62 -5.21 -6.07
N ALA A 69 -5.58 -4.47 -5.68
CA ALA A 69 -4.21 -4.64 -6.16
C ALA A 69 -4.07 -4.62 -7.70
N ARG A 70 -5.00 -3.96 -8.41
CA ARG A 70 -4.92 -3.82 -9.88
C ARG A 70 -3.84 -2.83 -10.31
N ASN A 71 -3.57 -1.84 -9.48
CA ASN A 71 -2.45 -0.92 -9.56
C ASN A 71 -2.13 -0.37 -8.17
N GLY A 72 -0.92 0.15 -7.99
CA GLY A 72 -0.55 0.86 -6.76
C GLY A 72 -1.01 2.33 -6.76
N PRO A 73 -0.98 2.99 -5.59
CA PRO A 73 -1.13 4.44 -5.53
C PRO A 73 0.02 5.15 -6.24
N SER A 74 -0.26 6.34 -6.78
CA SER A 74 0.79 7.25 -7.22
C SER A 74 1.67 7.65 -6.03
N GLY A 75 2.89 8.15 -6.29
CA GLY A 75 3.75 8.64 -5.20
C GLY A 75 3.08 9.68 -4.31
N SER A 76 2.30 10.60 -4.89
CA SER A 76 1.52 11.58 -4.12
C SER A 76 0.40 10.93 -3.30
N GLY A 77 -0.33 9.98 -3.88
CA GLY A 77 -1.36 9.21 -3.17
C GLY A 77 -0.76 8.42 -2.01
N LEU A 78 0.39 7.78 -2.22
CA LEU A 78 1.10 7.02 -1.20
C LEU A 78 1.53 7.91 -0.03
N VAL A 79 2.08 9.10 -0.29
CA VAL A 79 2.47 10.05 0.76
C VAL A 79 1.27 10.45 1.62
N VAL A 80 0.11 10.71 1.00
CA VAL A 80 -1.12 11.02 1.75
C VAL A 80 -1.56 9.82 2.58
N LEU A 81 -1.56 8.62 2.01
CA LEU A 81 -1.93 7.40 2.74
C LEU A 81 -1.01 7.18 3.95
N MET A 82 0.31 7.28 3.78
CA MET A 82 1.28 7.14 4.88
C MET A 82 1.08 8.15 6.01
N ARG A 83 0.60 9.37 5.71
CA ARG A 83 0.29 10.38 6.74
C ARG A 83 -0.93 10.01 7.60
N HIS A 84 -1.81 9.15 7.09
CA HIS A 84 -3.08 8.81 7.72
C HIS A 84 -3.19 7.34 8.10
N SER A 85 -2.17 6.53 7.80
CA SER A 85 -2.19 5.09 7.97
C SER A 85 -0.83 4.57 8.42
N ASP A 86 -0.79 4.08 9.67
CA ASP A 86 0.40 3.43 10.23
C ASP A 86 0.68 2.10 9.51
N GLU A 87 -0.36 1.38 9.08
CA GLU A 87 -0.22 0.13 8.34
C GLU A 87 0.39 0.33 6.96
N VAL A 88 -0.02 1.37 6.23
CA VAL A 88 0.59 1.70 4.93
C VAL A 88 2.05 2.13 5.13
N THR A 89 2.34 2.91 6.17
CA THR A 89 3.73 3.29 6.50
C THR A 89 4.59 2.06 6.82
N ALA A 90 4.08 1.13 7.64
CA ALA A 90 4.77 -0.11 7.99
C ALA A 90 5.01 -1.01 6.76
N ALA A 91 4.03 -1.09 5.86
CA ALA A 91 4.13 -1.81 4.59
C ALA A 91 5.23 -1.24 3.69
N VAL A 92 5.28 0.08 3.49
CA VAL A 92 6.33 0.74 2.70
C VAL A 92 7.72 0.51 3.31
N LEU A 93 7.86 0.64 4.63
CA LEU A 93 9.14 0.38 5.30
C LEU A 93 9.57 -1.08 5.17
N THR A 94 8.62 -2.02 5.17
CA THR A 94 8.91 -3.45 4.94
C THR A 94 9.37 -3.70 3.50
N LEU A 95 8.68 -3.13 2.50
CA LEU A 95 9.06 -3.22 1.09
C LEU A 95 10.43 -2.58 0.81
N ALA A 96 10.77 -1.53 1.54
CA ALA A 96 12.06 -0.84 1.43
C ALA A 96 13.19 -1.54 2.21
N ASP A 97 12.93 -2.69 2.83
CA ASP A 97 13.87 -3.41 3.70
C ASP A 97 14.40 -2.54 4.86
N ARG A 98 13.55 -1.66 5.39
CA ARG A 98 13.82 -0.73 6.50
C ARG A 98 13.09 -1.15 7.77
N LEU A 99 13.23 -2.43 8.13
CA LEU A 99 12.59 -3.03 9.31
C LEU A 99 13.00 -2.33 10.60
N ASP A 100 14.23 -1.82 10.66
CA ASP A 100 14.76 -1.02 11.78
C ASP A 100 13.91 0.21 12.08
N LEU A 101 13.51 0.95 11.04
CA LEU A 101 12.67 2.14 11.18
C LEU A 101 11.24 1.79 11.55
N ARG A 102 10.71 0.72 10.95
CA ARG A 102 9.36 0.22 11.26
C ARG A 102 9.25 -0.16 12.74
N ASP A 103 10.22 -0.92 13.24
CA ASP A 103 10.18 -1.43 14.61
C ASP A 103 10.35 -0.29 15.62
N ARG A 104 11.19 0.72 15.32
CA ARG A 104 11.33 1.95 16.11
C ARG A 104 10.03 2.76 16.15
N ALA A 105 9.38 2.96 15.00
CA ALA A 105 8.10 3.66 14.93
C ALA A 105 7.04 2.94 15.79
N ALA A 106 6.91 1.62 15.64
CA ALA A 106 5.99 0.81 16.41
C ALA A 106 6.29 0.84 17.93
N ALA A 107 7.56 0.86 18.32
CA ALA A 107 7.96 0.98 19.74
C ALA A 107 7.57 2.34 20.34
N SER A 108 7.73 3.44 19.59
CA SER A 108 7.37 4.78 20.06
C SER A 108 5.86 4.93 20.36
N ILE A 109 5.00 4.33 19.53
CA ILE A 109 3.55 4.29 19.75
C ILE A 109 3.25 3.49 21.03
N ARG A 110 3.78 2.26 21.16
CA ARG A 110 3.58 1.41 22.34
C ARG A 110 4.02 2.07 23.65
N LEU A 111 5.17 2.75 23.65
CA LEU A 111 5.66 3.48 24.82
C LEU A 111 4.74 4.66 25.17
N SER A 112 4.20 5.35 24.17
CA SER A 112 3.25 6.44 24.38
C SER A 112 1.94 5.94 24.98
N ASP A 113 1.43 4.81 24.50
CA ASP A 113 0.20 4.22 25.02
C ASP A 113 0.39 3.62 26.41
N LEU A 114 1.53 2.95 26.66
CA LEU A 114 1.90 2.51 28.01
C LEU A 114 1.98 3.69 28.98
N ARG A 115 2.59 4.79 28.56
CA ARG A 115 2.65 6.02 29.37
C ARG A 115 1.25 6.54 29.69
N LYS A 116 0.35 6.61 28.70
CA LYS A 116 -1.05 7.01 28.93
C LYS A 116 -1.76 6.06 29.90
N ALA A 117 -1.57 4.75 29.75
CA ALA A 117 -2.18 3.74 30.61
C ALA A 117 -1.70 3.86 32.06
N ILE A 118 -0.39 4.04 32.28
CA ILE A 118 0.18 4.27 33.61
C ILE A 118 -0.42 5.54 34.24
N LEU A 119 -0.47 6.65 33.48
CA LEU A 119 -1.07 7.90 33.96
C LEU A 119 -2.56 7.77 34.29
N ALA A 120 -3.30 6.92 33.57
CA ALA A 120 -4.70 6.66 33.85
C ALA A 120 -4.91 5.81 35.13
N VAL A 121 -3.97 4.92 35.46
CA VAL A 121 -4.06 4.05 36.64
C VAL A 121 -3.52 4.71 37.90
N LEU A 122 -2.54 5.62 37.80
CA LEU A 122 -1.93 6.33 38.93
C LEU A 122 -2.94 6.91 39.94
N PRO A 123 -4.04 7.58 39.53
CA PRO A 123 -5.05 8.13 40.47
C PRO A 123 -5.83 7.08 41.26
N HIS A 124 -5.78 5.81 40.86
CA HIS A 124 -6.49 4.71 41.49
C HIS A 124 -5.60 3.88 42.42
N LEU A 125 -4.30 4.17 42.48
CA LEU A 125 -3.39 3.51 43.40
C LEU A 125 -3.54 4.14 44.79
N PRO A 126 -3.62 3.32 45.86
CA PRO A 126 -3.66 3.84 47.22
C PRO A 126 -2.34 4.56 47.54
N ASP A 127 -2.43 5.65 48.32
CA ASP A 127 -1.25 6.32 48.85
C ASP A 127 -0.45 5.33 49.72
N ALA A 128 0.83 5.18 49.40
CA ALA A 128 1.76 4.26 50.07
C ALA A 128 2.32 4.83 51.38
#